data_AF-A0A7Y2AIV0-F1
#
_entry.id   AF-A0A7Y2AIV0-F1
#
_cell.length_a   1.000
_cell.length_b   1.000
_cell.length_c   1.000
_cell.angle_alpha   90.00
_cell.angle_beta   90.00
_cell.angle_gamma   90.00
#
_symmetry.space_group_name_H-M   'P 1'
#
loop_
_entity.id
_entity.type
_entity.pdbx_description
1 polymer ?
#
loop_
_entity_poly.entity_id
_entity_poly.type
_entity_poly.pdbx_seq_one_letter_code
_entity_poly.pdbx_strand_id
1 'polypeptide(L)'
;MQQDAHAGDPYAQFQVWSHNYSMDRPWHGGYYQQNWGQPVAVVTPPTAHMRQSYSWGVSQNLMHPIHHQFGRSANSPGAGPRASFRPTPSPWASHTDQFGYYYVRGPW
;
A
#
# COMPACT_ATOMS: atom_id res chain seq x y z
N MET A 1 32.94 -16.40 21.14
CA MET A 1 32.07 -15.84 20.08
C MET A 1 31.00 -15.03 20.79
N GLN A 2 31.18 -13.72 20.88
CA GLN A 2 30.20 -12.80 21.45
C GLN A 2 29.15 -12.56 20.35
N GLN A 3 27.89 -12.96 20.58
CA GLN A 3 26.79 -12.51 19.74
C GLN A 3 26.40 -11.13 20.26
N ASP A 4 26.78 -10.08 19.53
CA ASP A 4 26.35 -8.72 19.84
C ASP A 4 24.84 -8.62 19.53
N ALA A 5 24.03 -8.65 20.58
CA ALA A 5 22.60 -8.37 20.49
C ALA A 5 22.42 -6.88 20.19
N HIS A 6 22.29 -6.52 18.92
CA HIS A 6 21.85 -5.19 18.54
C HIS A 6 20.42 -4.99 19.06
N ALA A 7 20.27 -4.19 20.12
CA ALA A 7 18.99 -3.68 20.58
C ALA A 7 18.45 -2.64 19.59
N GLY A 8 18.20 -3.06 18.35
CA GLY A 8 17.51 -2.22 17.37
C GLY A 8 16.05 -2.11 17.78
N ASP A 9 15.54 -0.89 17.95
CA ASP A 9 14.10 -0.69 18.06
C ASP A 9 13.43 -1.17 16.76
N PRO A 10 12.67 -2.28 16.79
CA PRO A 10 12.07 -2.86 15.59
C PRO A 10 11.09 -1.88 14.92
N TYR A 11 10.51 -0.94 15.67
CA TYR A 11 9.63 0.09 15.12
C TYR A 11 10.42 1.15 14.35
N ALA A 12 11.55 1.61 14.88
CA ALA A 12 12.43 2.54 14.18
C ALA A 12 12.94 1.95 12.85
N GLN A 13 13.31 0.67 12.84
CA GLN A 13 13.76 0.01 11.61
C GLN A 13 12.63 -0.10 10.57
N PHE A 14 11.41 -0.43 10.99
CA PHE A 14 10.25 -0.45 10.10
C PHE A 14 9.91 0.93 9.55
N GLN A 15 10.05 1.98 10.36
CA GLN A 15 9.84 3.36 9.93
C GLN A 15 10.84 3.78 8.84
N VAL A 16 12.13 3.50 9.03
CA VAL A 16 13.16 3.78 8.02
C VAL A 16 12.88 3.03 6.72
N TRP A 17 12.56 1.74 6.81
CA TRP A 17 12.22 0.95 5.63
C TRP A 17 10.98 1.47 4.90
N SER A 18 9.92 1.78 5.64
CA SER A 18 8.68 2.33 5.07
C SER A 18 8.90 3.71 4.46
N HIS A 19 9.73 4.54 5.07
CA HIS A 19 10.10 5.85 4.54
C HIS A 19 10.82 5.70 3.20
N ASN A 20 11.89 4.90 3.14
CA ASN A 20 12.65 4.65 1.91
C ASN A 20 11.74 4.05 0.82
N TYR A 21 10.91 3.06 1.17
CA TYR A 21 9.94 2.47 0.23
C TYR A 21 8.98 3.52 -0.33
N SER A 22 8.48 4.43 0.52
CA SER A 22 7.54 5.47 0.09
C SER A 22 8.15 6.53 -0.81
N MET A 23 9.46 6.76 -0.72
CA MET A 23 10.18 7.71 -1.58
C MET A 23 10.46 7.14 -2.97
N ASP A 24 10.78 5.84 -3.05
CA ASP A 24 11.22 5.22 -4.31
C ASP A 24 10.08 4.58 -5.11
N ARG A 25 8.90 4.37 -4.49
CA ARG A 25 7.80 3.61 -5.12
C ARG A 25 6.48 4.38 -5.09
N PRO A 26 5.62 4.21 -6.11
CA PRO A 26 4.28 4.78 -6.09
C PRO A 26 3.45 4.21 -4.93
N TRP A 27 2.50 5.00 -4.43
CA TRP A 27 1.56 4.59 -3.37
C TRP A 27 0.51 3.58 -3.85
N HIS A 28 0.34 3.47 -5.17
CA HIS A 28 -0.62 2.59 -5.80
C HIS A 28 0.06 1.41 -6.51
N GLY A 29 -0.72 0.36 -6.74
CA GLY A 29 -0.38 -0.74 -7.63
C GLY A 29 -0.78 -0.45 -9.08
N GLY A 30 -0.84 -1.52 -9.88
CA GLY A 30 -1.10 -1.46 -11.32
C GLY A 30 -2.58 -1.52 -11.73
N TYR A 31 -3.53 -1.59 -10.80
CA TYR A 31 -4.95 -1.70 -11.09
C TYR A 31 -5.68 -0.39 -10.83
N TYR A 32 -6.68 -0.07 -11.65
CA TYR A 32 -7.54 1.09 -11.45
C TYR A 32 -8.90 0.71 -10.88
N GLN A 33 -9.55 1.67 -10.23
CA GLN A 33 -10.94 1.55 -9.80
C GLN A 33 -11.89 1.83 -10.98
N GLN A 34 -12.85 0.93 -11.20
CA GLN A 34 -13.70 0.89 -12.39
C GLN A 34 -14.49 2.18 -12.69
N ASN A 35 -14.94 2.92 -11.68
CA ASN A 35 -15.74 4.14 -11.84
C ASN A 35 -14.88 5.37 -12.18
N TRP A 36 -13.63 5.40 -11.72
CA TRP A 36 -12.73 6.55 -11.88
C TRP A 36 -11.71 6.36 -13.00
N GLY A 37 -11.44 5.12 -13.40
CA GLY A 37 -10.38 4.79 -14.35
C GLY A 37 -8.97 5.10 -13.82
N GLN A 38 -8.83 5.26 -12.50
CA GLN A 38 -7.56 5.53 -11.80
C GLN A 38 -7.50 4.74 -10.49
N PRO A 39 -6.30 4.45 -9.97
CA PRO A 39 -6.09 4.03 -8.60
C PRO A 39 -6.74 5.00 -7.61
N VAL A 40 -7.39 4.46 -6.58
CA VAL A 40 -8.04 5.25 -5.52
C VAL A 40 -7.29 5.02 -4.20
N ALA A 41 -6.91 6.12 -3.56
CA ALA A 41 -6.31 6.10 -2.23
C ALA A 41 -7.39 5.95 -1.16
N VAL A 42 -7.22 4.96 -0.27
CA VAL A 42 -8.02 4.78 0.94
C VAL A 42 -7.18 5.26 2.11
N VAL A 43 -7.58 6.38 2.70
CA VAL A 43 -6.87 6.97 3.84
C VAL A 43 -7.18 6.18 5.10
N THR A 44 -6.14 5.69 5.77
CA THR A 44 -6.23 4.99 7.05
C THR A 44 -5.68 5.83 8.19
N PRO A 45 -6.03 5.50 9.45
CA PRO A 45 -5.40 6.11 10.61
C PRO A 45 -3.87 5.97 10.56
N PRO A 46 -3.12 6.95 11.09
CA PRO A 46 -1.66 6.92 11.07
C PRO A 46 -1.06 5.75 11.87
N THR A 47 -1.82 5.17 12.80
CA THR A 47 -1.47 3.99 13.61
C THR A 47 -1.64 2.66 12.87
N ALA A 48 -2.25 2.62 11.69
CA ALA A 48 -2.47 1.37 10.96
C ALA A 48 -1.20 0.98 10.19
N HIS A 49 -0.56 -0.14 10.52
CA HIS A 49 0.71 -0.57 9.88
C HIS A 49 0.56 -1.65 8.81
N MET A 50 -0.53 -2.41 8.85
CA MET A 50 -0.76 -3.57 7.99
C MET A 50 -2.13 -3.47 7.32
N ARG A 51 -2.23 -3.99 6.10
CA ARG A 51 -3.48 -4.22 5.38
C ARG A 51 -3.62 -5.71 5.09
N GLN A 52 -4.85 -6.16 5.04
CA GLN A 52 -5.19 -7.52 4.64
C GLN A 52 -5.80 -7.50 3.24
N SER A 53 -5.27 -8.36 2.37
CA SER A 53 -5.81 -8.62 1.05
C SER A 53 -6.50 -9.98 1.05
N TYR A 54 -7.74 -10.02 0.59
CA TYR A 54 -8.53 -11.24 0.55
C TYR A 54 -8.57 -11.84 -0.84
N SER A 55 -8.64 -13.17 -0.92
CA SER A 55 -8.74 -13.93 -2.18
C SER A 55 -10.05 -14.71 -2.26
N TRP A 56 -10.68 -14.73 -3.43
CA TRP A 56 -11.93 -15.47 -3.68
C TRP A 56 -11.70 -16.95 -4.04
N GLY A 57 -10.44 -17.38 -4.13
CA GLY A 57 -10.05 -18.78 -4.34
C GLY A 57 -9.56 -19.46 -3.06
N VAL A 58 -8.81 -20.56 -3.23
CA VAL A 58 -8.29 -21.32 -2.08
C VAL A 58 -7.07 -20.63 -1.48
N SER A 59 -7.21 -20.18 -0.23
CA SER A 59 -6.13 -19.91 0.75
C SER A 59 -5.01 -18.97 0.29
N GLN A 60 -5.34 -17.72 -0.06
CA GLN A 60 -4.36 -16.66 -0.35
C GLN A 60 -4.72 -15.32 0.32
N ASN A 61 -5.15 -15.37 1.58
CA ASN A 61 -5.26 -14.14 2.38
C ASN A 61 -3.86 -13.71 2.77
N LEU A 62 -3.47 -12.49 2.37
CA LEU A 62 -2.13 -11.97 2.58
C LEU A 62 -2.17 -10.72 3.45
N MET A 63 -1.15 -10.59 4.27
CA MET A 63 -0.89 -9.40 5.09
C MET A 63 0.25 -8.61 4.45
N HIS A 64 0.00 -7.34 4.15
CA HIS A 64 0.98 -6.45 3.55
C HIS A 64 1.18 -5.22 4.44
N PRO A 65 2.42 -4.76 4.63
CA PRO A 65 2.66 -3.48 5.30
C PRO A 65 2.13 -2.30 4.47
N ILE A 66 1.70 -1.24 5.17
CA ILE A 66 1.30 0.04 4.58
C ILE A 66 2.45 1.03 4.72
N HIS A 67 3.25 1.20 3.66
CA HIS A 67 4.46 2.03 3.71
C HIS A 67 4.15 3.53 3.65
N HIS A 68 3.34 3.93 2.69
CA HIS A 68 3.09 5.33 2.38
C HIS A 68 2.35 6.05 3.50
N GLN A 69 2.97 7.10 4.01
CA GLN A 69 2.40 7.99 5.02
C GLN A 69 2.51 9.43 4.53
N PHE A 70 1.39 10.13 4.53
CA PHE A 70 1.29 11.49 3.99
C PHE A 70 1.03 12.51 5.09
N GLY A 71 1.74 13.63 5.01
CA GLY A 71 1.49 14.79 5.87
C GLY A 71 0.22 15.55 5.45
N ARG A 72 -0.21 16.51 6.29
CA ARG A 72 -1.40 17.33 6.03
C ARG A 72 -1.31 18.15 4.74
N SER A 73 -0.10 18.50 4.31
CA SER A 73 0.22 19.24 3.09
C SER A 73 0.72 18.34 1.95
N ALA A 74 0.34 17.07 1.92
CA ALA A 74 0.79 16.15 0.88
C ALA A 74 0.21 16.53 -0.49
N ASN A 75 1.07 17.13 -1.32
CA ASN A 75 0.75 17.55 -2.69
C ASN A 75 1.31 16.57 -3.74
N SER A 76 1.77 15.37 -3.34
CA SER A 76 2.63 14.50 -4.14
C SER A 76 2.30 13.01 -3.96
N PRO A 77 2.40 12.18 -5.02
CA PRO A 77 1.97 12.41 -6.40
C PRO A 77 0.55 11.87 -6.61
N GLY A 78 -0.21 12.48 -7.54
CA GLY A 78 -1.42 11.88 -8.07
C GLY A 78 -1.13 10.54 -8.75
N ALA A 79 -2.14 9.71 -8.95
CA ALA A 79 -1.96 8.48 -9.72
C ALA A 79 -1.48 8.82 -11.16
N GLY A 80 -0.69 7.92 -11.75
CA GLY A 80 -0.21 8.05 -13.14
C GLY A 80 -1.32 8.21 -14.20
N PRO A 81 -0.97 8.26 -15.50
CA PRO A 81 -1.95 8.41 -16.58
C PRO A 81 -3.02 7.32 -16.56
N ARG A 82 -4.29 7.67 -16.85
CA ARG A 82 -5.43 6.72 -16.83
C ARG A 82 -5.21 5.42 -17.62
N ALA A 83 -4.48 5.50 -18.74
CA ALA A 83 -4.21 4.37 -19.61
C ALA A 83 -3.04 3.46 -19.15
N SER A 84 -2.30 3.81 -18.09
CA SER A 84 -1.19 2.98 -17.59
C SER A 84 -1.63 1.88 -16.62
N PHE A 85 -2.92 1.80 -16.30
CA PHE A 85 -3.45 0.89 -15.30
C PHE A 85 -4.34 -0.19 -15.91
N ARG A 86 -4.37 -1.35 -15.25
CA ARG A 86 -5.17 -2.50 -15.65
C ARG A 86 -6.56 -2.40 -15.03
N PRO A 87 -7.63 -2.75 -15.79
CA PRO A 87 -8.95 -2.94 -15.20
C PRO A 87 -8.93 -4.09 -14.20
N THR A 88 -9.92 -4.09 -13.31
CA THR A 88 -10.29 -5.31 -12.59
C THR A 88 -10.52 -6.44 -13.61
N PRO A 89 -9.88 -7.62 -13.48
CA PRO A 89 -10.06 -8.73 -14.41
C PRO A 89 -11.53 -9.15 -14.53
N SER A 90 -11.98 -9.39 -15.76
CA SER A 90 -13.31 -9.94 -16.10
C SER A 90 -13.12 -11.43 -16.46
N PRO A 91 -13.95 -12.37 -15.97
CA PRO A 91 -15.29 -12.19 -15.38
C PRO A 91 -15.31 -12.10 -13.84
N TRP A 92 -14.21 -12.43 -13.16
CA TRP A 92 -14.10 -12.35 -11.70
C TRP A 92 -12.69 -11.94 -11.29
N ALA A 93 -12.61 -11.08 -10.27
CA ALA A 93 -11.37 -10.79 -9.58
C ALA A 93 -10.95 -11.98 -8.70
N SER A 94 -9.65 -12.26 -8.63
CA SER A 94 -9.08 -13.28 -7.74
C SER A 94 -8.70 -12.71 -6.37
N HIS A 95 -8.43 -11.40 -6.28
CA HIS A 95 -8.01 -10.72 -5.05
C HIS A 95 -8.61 -9.32 -4.93
N THR A 96 -8.78 -8.84 -3.70
CA THR A 96 -9.25 -7.47 -3.41
C THR A 96 -8.32 -6.38 -3.94
N ASP A 97 -7.02 -6.66 -4.12
CA ASP A 97 -6.06 -5.70 -4.69
C ASP A 97 -6.31 -5.37 -6.17
N GLN A 98 -7.13 -6.18 -6.87
CA GLN A 98 -7.43 -5.99 -8.29
C GLN A 98 -8.50 -4.90 -8.52
N PHE A 99 -9.17 -4.42 -7.47
CA PHE A 99 -10.18 -3.36 -7.56
C PHE A 99 -9.59 -1.94 -7.60
N GLY A 100 -8.25 -1.80 -7.49
CA GLY A 100 -7.58 -0.51 -7.58
C GLY A 100 -7.70 0.40 -6.34
N TYR A 101 -8.05 -0.16 -5.18
CA TYR A 101 -8.01 0.53 -3.89
C TYR A 101 -6.66 0.29 -3.20
N TYR A 102 -5.97 1.37 -2.82
CA TYR A 102 -4.66 1.30 -2.17
C TYR A 102 -4.66 2.10 -0.88
N TYR A 103 -4.17 1.48 0.19
CA TYR A 103 -4.19 2.06 1.53
C TYR A 103 -3.00 2.99 1.73
N VAL A 104 -3.27 4.18 2.26
CA VAL A 104 -2.25 5.18 2.58
C VAL A 104 -2.52 5.74 3.97
N ARG A 105 -1.47 5.92 4.77
CA ARG A 105 -1.62 6.43 6.14
C ARG A 105 -1.75 7.94 6.13
N GLY A 106 -2.74 8.43 6.87
CA GLY A 106 -2.95 9.86 7.06
C GLY A 106 -1.87 10.54 7.92
N PRO A 107 -1.94 11.87 8.03
CA PRO A 107 -1.09 12.63 8.94
C PRO A 107 -1.43 12.32 10.40
N TRP A 108 -0.43 12.48 11.27
CA TRP A 108 -0.62 12.56 12.72
C TRP A 108 -1.23 13.90 13.11
#